data_AF-A0A940CCG6-F1
#
_entry.id   AF-A0A940CCG6-F1
#
_cell.length_a   1.000
_cell.length_b   1.000
_cell.length_c   1.000
_cell.angle_alpha   90.00
_cell.angle_beta   90.00
_cell.angle_gamma   90.00
#
_symmetry.space_group_name_H-M   'P 1'
#
loop_
_entity.id
_entity.type
_entity.pdbx_description
1 polymer ?
#
loop_
_entity_poly.entity_id
_entity_poly.type
_entity_poly.pdbx_seq_one_letter_code
_entity_poly.pdbx_strand_id
1 'polypeptide(L)' 'MTDEEQIKEENRMEYVKMNNGKECPVIGIGTFMISPADAEVSVREALKMGYECVDTAAAYVNERAI' A
#
# COMPACT_ATOMS: atom_id res chain seq x y z
N MET A 1 8.13 -21.24 -17.95
CA MET A 1 8.08 -20.73 -16.57
C MET A 1 7.81 -21.90 -15.67
N THR A 2 8.50 -21.96 -14.54
CA THR A 2 8.18 -22.88 -13.44
C THR A 2 6.87 -22.45 -12.79
N ASP A 3 6.21 -23.35 -12.06
CA ASP A 3 4.98 -23.04 -11.32
C ASP A 3 5.21 -21.86 -10.33
N GLU A 4 6.41 -21.74 -9.75
CA GLU A 4 6.80 -20.63 -8.87
C GLU A 4 6.88 -19.29 -9.59
N GLU A 5 7.33 -19.27 -10.85
CA GLU A 5 7.40 -18.05 -11.66
C GLU A 5 6.00 -17.59 -12.10
N GLN A 6 5.08 -18.52 -12.41
CA GLN A 6 3.70 -18.16 -12.71
C GLN A 6 2.98 -17.57 -11.50
N ILE A 7 3.15 -18.16 -10.32
CA ILE A 7 2.56 -17.65 -9.07
C ILE A 7 3.09 -16.24 -8.74
N LYS A 8 4.36 -15.94 -9.03
CA LYS A 8 4.92 -14.59 -8.86
C LYS A 8 4.33 -13.58 -9.84
N GLU A 9 4.16 -13.96 -11.10
CA GLU A 9 3.58 -13.09 -12.12
C GLU A 9 2.10 -12.81 -11.81
N GLU A 10 1.33 -13.82 -11.39
CA GLU A 10 -0.08 -13.70 -10.99
C GLU A 10 -0.27 -12.85 -9.72
N ASN A 11 0.70 -12.84 -8.80
CA ASN A 11 0.63 -12.05 -7.56
C ASN A 11 1.30 -10.66 -7.68
N ARG A 12 1.66 -10.22 -8.89
CA ARG A 12 2.29 -8.92 -9.08
C ARG A 12 1.27 -7.79 -8.86
N MET A 13 1.69 -6.75 -8.13
CA MET A 13 0.88 -5.54 -7.93
C MET A 13 0.46 -4.93 -9.26
N GLU A 14 -0.84 -4.69 -9.43
CA GLU A 14 -1.39 -4.01 -10.60
C GLU A 14 -1.30 -2.49 -10.41
N TYR A 15 -1.02 -1.77 -11.51
CA TYR A 15 -0.92 -0.31 -11.53
C TYR A 15 -1.85 0.28 -12.58
N VAL A 16 -2.38 1.47 -12.27
CA VAL A 16 -3.12 2.30 -13.20
C VAL A 16 -2.28 3.51 -13.62
N LYS A 17 -2.34 3.84 -14.91
CA LYS A 17 -1.72 5.07 -15.44
C LYS A 17 -2.63 6.26 -15.22
N MET A 18 -2.15 7.23 -14.44
CA MET A 18 -2.82 8.49 -14.15
C MET A 18 -2.77 9.45 -15.34
N ASN A 19 -3.62 10.47 -15.34
CA ASN A 19 -3.70 11.48 -16.42
C ASN A 19 -2.39 12.29 -16.61
N ASN A 20 -1.53 12.33 -15.60
CA ASN A 20 -0.21 12.97 -15.63
C ASN A 20 0.91 12.01 -16.09
N GLY A 21 0.55 10.80 -16.55
CA GLY A 21 1.47 9.79 -17.05
C GLY A 21 2.19 8.96 -15.97
N LYS A 22 2.02 9.25 -14.68
CA LYS A 22 2.55 8.45 -13.58
C LYS A 22 1.71 7.19 -13.36
N GLU A 23 2.32 6.18 -12.77
CA GLU A 23 1.64 4.95 -12.35
C GLU A 23 1.29 5.03 -10.86
N CYS A 24 0.15 4.48 -10.48
CA CYS A 24 -0.30 4.34 -9.10
C CYS A 24 -0.74 2.90 -8.89
N PRO A 25 -0.33 2.21 -7.81
CA PRO A 25 -0.84 0.87 -7.53
C PRO A 25 -2.35 0.95 -7.29
N VAL A 26 -3.07 -0.08 -7.76
CA VAL A 26 -4.55 -0.13 -7.64
C VAL A 26 -5.01 -0.48 -6.24
N ILE A 27 -4.12 -1.06 -5.41
CA ILE A 27 -4.35 -1.39 -4.01
C ILE A 27 -3.45 -0.52 -3.11
N GLY A 28 -4.02 0.02 -2.05
CA GLY A 28 -3.32 0.77 -1.00
C GLY A 28 -3.94 0.53 0.38
N ILE A 29 -3.22 0.91 1.43
CA ILE A 29 -3.71 0.85 2.82
C ILE A 29 -4.24 2.22 3.26
N GLY A 30 -5.51 2.26 3.67
CA GLY A 30 -6.13 3.44 4.26
C GLY A 30 -5.89 3.51 5.77
N THR A 31 -5.60 4.70 6.28
CA THR A 31 -5.26 4.92 7.70
C THR A 31 -6.33 5.69 8.49
N PHE A 32 -7.51 5.90 7.90
CA PHE A 32 -8.61 6.59 8.56
C PHE A 32 -9.12 5.82 9.80
N MET A 33 -9.28 6.54 10.92
CA MET A 33 -9.71 6.02 12.23
C MET A 33 -8.78 4.98 12.88
N ILE A 34 -7.57 4.76 12.34
CA ILE A 34 -6.56 3.89 12.96
C ILE A 34 -5.81 4.71 14.03
N SER A 35 -5.67 4.15 15.24
CA SER A 35 -4.88 4.77 16.30
C SER A 35 -3.42 4.96 15.84
N PRO A 36 -2.66 5.96 16.32
CA PRO A 36 -1.28 6.14 15.91
C PRO A 36 -0.40 4.88 16.10
N ALA A 37 -0.58 4.15 17.22
CA ALA A 37 0.17 2.92 17.48
C ALA A 37 -0.17 1.80 16.49
N ASP A 38 -1.46 1.65 16.14
CA ASP A 38 -1.89 0.65 15.18
C ASP A 38 -1.56 1.06 13.74
N ALA A 39 -1.46 2.35 13.44
CA ALA A 39 -1.12 2.87 12.12
C ALA A 39 0.32 2.51 11.75
N GLU A 40 1.26 2.68 12.68
CA GLU A 40 2.66 2.27 12.50
C GLU A 40 2.75 0.76 12.17
N VAL A 41 2.10 -0.07 12.99
CA VAL A 41 2.14 -1.53 12.81
C VAL A 41 1.47 -1.92 11.50
N SER A 42 0.31 -1.35 11.19
CA SER A 42 -0.48 -1.69 10.00
C SER A 42 0.25 -1.30 8.71
N VAL A 43 0.84 -0.10 8.65
CA VAL A 43 1.63 0.34 7.49
C VAL A 43 2.89 -0.50 7.35
N ARG A 44 3.59 -0.79 8.46
CA ARG A 44 4.79 -1.65 8.42
C ARG A 44 4.50 -3.04 7.87
N GLU A 45 3.40 -3.68 8.28
CA GLU A 45 3.04 -5.00 7.76
C GLU A 45 2.56 -4.93 6.31
N ALA A 46 1.83 -3.88 5.91
CA ALA A 46 1.44 -3.68 4.51
C ALA A 46 2.66 -3.55 3.60
N LEU A 47 3.67 -2.76 3.99
CA LEU A 47 4.93 -2.63 3.24
C LEU A 47 5.65 -3.98 3.08
N LYS A 48 5.69 -4.82 4.13
CA LYS A 48 6.26 -6.18 4.05
C LYS A 48 5.49 -7.10 3.11
N MET A 49 4.18 -6.89 2.97
CA MET A 49 3.32 -7.63 2.04
C MET A 49 3.40 -7.10 0.60
N GLY A 50 4.15 -6.02 0.34
CA GLY A 50 4.33 -5.45 -0.99
C GLY A 50 3.36 -4.32 -1.35
N TYR A 51 2.67 -3.74 -0.37
CA TYR A 51 1.91 -2.50 -0.61
C TYR A 51 2.88 -1.34 -0.79
N GLU A 52 2.53 -0.42 -1.68
CA GLU A 52 3.33 0.78 -1.95
C GLU A 52 2.54 2.07 -1.71
N CYS A 53 1.21 2.01 -1.78
CA CYS A 53 0.34 3.16 -1.53
C CYS A 53 -0.17 3.16 -0.09
N VAL A 54 0.16 4.23 0.64
CA VAL A 54 -0.35 4.53 1.98
C VAL A 54 -1.23 5.77 1.87
N ASP A 55 -2.52 5.61 2.15
CA ASP A 55 -3.50 6.68 2.14
C ASP A 55 -3.67 7.23 3.56
N THR A 56 -3.33 8.50 3.73
CA THR A 56 -3.37 9.21 5.00
C THR A 56 -3.78 10.67 4.81
N ALA A 57 -4.04 11.37 5.91
CA ALA A 57 -4.34 12.79 5.93
C ALA A 57 -4.04 13.39 7.31
N ALA A 58 -3.65 14.66 7.33
CA ALA A 58 -3.47 15.43 8.57
C ALA A 58 -4.69 15.40 9.50
N ALA A 59 -5.90 15.30 8.94
CA ALA A 59 -7.15 15.19 9.70
C ALA A 59 -7.27 13.89 10.51
N TYR A 60 -6.49 12.85 10.18
CA TYR A 60 -6.51 11.55 10.88
C TYR A 60 -5.61 11.56 12.13
N VAL A 61 -4.76 12.59 12.27
CA VAL A 61 -3.91 12.84 13.46
C VAL A 61 -2.97 11.66 13.79
N ASN A 62 -2.62 10.85 12.78
CA ASN A 62 -1.75 9.68 12.91
C ASN A 62 -0.53 9.71 11.96
N GLU A 63 -0.38 10.73 11.10
CA GLU A 63 0.73 10.84 10.13
C GLU A 63 2.12 10.73 10.75
N ARG A 64 2.32 11.18 12.00
CA ARG A 64 3.62 11.11 12.66
C ARG A 64 4.07 9.67 12.97
N ALA A 65 3.13 8.73 13.02
CA ALA A 65 3.41 7.31 13.28
C ALA A 65 3.65 6.50 11.99
N ILE A 66 3.41 7.11 10.82
CA ILE A 66 3.58 6.52 9.48
C ILE A 66 4.93 6.97 8.92
#